data_AF-A0AAD4QFX3-F1
#
_entry.id   AF-A0AAD4QFX3-F1
#
_cell.length_a   1.000
_cell.length_b   1.000
_cell.length_c   1.000
_cell.angle_alpha   90.00
_cell.angle_beta   90.00
_cell.angle_gamma   90.00
#
_symmetry.space_group_name_H-M   'P 1'
#
loop_
_entity.id
_entity.type
_entity.pdbx_description
1 polymer ?
#
loop_
_entity_poly.entity_id
_entity_poly.type
_entity_poly.pdbx_seq_one_letter_code
_entity_poly.pdbx_strand_id
1 'polypeptide(L)'
;MPPSAAPLEPIAPATAKAQLCQSLQGRTIHLVGPRETLYQLHTYLLKTLHFHAPRPSPTRISCPGPLSCPFHALCHPFSPPPGYGSGPLSPADVASTNTSLMRFVYSSTLHPSPTRDDPRFRLPFVDPRTGVRVDDSRWVVQAAASRKNDVLVLSRAPLPAPAWSYNTLRGGTWTWLSALRGLEQEHAEPLAHQLFADVLAALHSTVSIFLPSLLLNLEKLREHAGHRAILGEKLVLWYGSWFQPVSCALDHVSTLLSSEPDPQRLLLRLLAQAEAIDNPWSAYYNAQVYMHERLLAKLLPKYGILYISSLSTVIPPEVGQTYKQGDCLTAPATSILILCIAEGWSCIQRVFETPHGTLMGQKFLRDLLGALGSWGLGDVQSR
;
A
#
# COMPACT_ATOMS: atom_id res chain seq x y z
N MET A 1 21.65 -16.23 21.53
CA MET A 1 20.20 -16.02 21.29
C MET A 1 19.88 -14.59 21.69
N PRO A 2 19.35 -13.74 20.80
CA PRO A 2 18.89 -12.41 21.21
C PRO A 2 17.71 -12.58 22.19
N PRO A 3 17.61 -11.74 23.23
CA PRO A 3 16.50 -11.80 24.17
C PRO A 3 15.19 -11.57 23.41
N SER A 4 14.23 -12.48 23.59
CA SER A 4 12.87 -12.34 23.09
C SER A 4 12.29 -11.05 23.68
N ALA A 5 12.05 -10.03 22.85
CA ALA A 5 11.45 -8.79 23.29
C ALA A 5 10.11 -9.09 23.95
N ALA A 6 9.91 -8.62 25.19
CA ALA A 6 8.65 -8.75 25.89
C ALA A 6 7.51 -8.13 25.05
N PRO A 7 6.30 -8.69 25.06
CA PRO A 7 5.15 -8.11 24.37
C PRO A 7 4.94 -6.68 24.87
N LEU A 8 5.02 -5.69 23.97
CA LEU A 8 4.72 -4.30 24.30
C LEU A 8 3.27 -4.20 24.78
N GLU A 9 3.06 -3.66 25.99
CA GLU A 9 1.72 -3.38 26.50
C GLU A 9 0.94 -2.50 25.51
N PRO A 10 -0.38 -2.72 25.37
CA PRO A 10 -1.21 -1.94 24.44
C PRO A 10 -1.26 -0.47 24.88
N ILE A 11 -0.54 0.38 24.16
CA ILE A 11 -0.59 1.84 24.36
C ILE A 11 -1.98 2.33 23.97
N ALA A 12 -2.62 3.10 24.86
CA ALA A 12 -3.91 3.74 24.56
C ALA A 12 -3.82 4.58 23.26
N PRO A 13 -4.81 4.53 22.35
CA PRO A 13 -4.73 5.18 21.04
C PRO A 13 -4.42 6.68 21.09
N ALA A 14 -4.94 7.40 22.09
CA ALA A 14 -4.67 8.82 22.29
C ALA A 14 -3.19 9.10 22.63
N THR A 15 -2.59 8.26 23.47
CA THR A 15 -1.18 8.36 23.86
C THR A 15 -0.27 8.05 22.67
N ALA A 16 -0.58 6.99 21.90
CA ALA A 16 0.18 6.64 20.70
C ALA A 16 0.14 7.77 19.65
N LYS A 17 -1.04 8.38 19.44
CA LYS A 17 -1.18 9.56 18.57
C LYS A 17 -0.31 10.73 19.03
N ALA A 18 -0.33 11.06 20.32
CA ALA A 18 0.45 12.17 20.87
C ALA A 18 1.96 11.92 20.71
N GLN A 19 2.43 10.71 21.04
CA GLN A 19 3.83 10.31 20.88
C GLN A 19 4.29 10.34 19.42
N LEU A 20 3.44 9.86 18.51
CA LEU A 20 3.73 9.91 17.09
C LEU A 20 3.81 11.37 16.61
N CYS A 21 2.88 12.21 17.03
CA CYS A 21 2.91 13.62 16.67
C CYS A 21 4.16 14.34 17.17
N GLN A 22 4.58 14.06 18.41
CA GLN A 22 5.84 14.56 18.93
C GLN A 22 7.03 14.08 18.09
N SER A 23 7.04 12.80 17.70
CA SER A 23 8.14 12.22 16.91
C SER A 23 8.19 12.75 15.48
N LEU A 24 7.05 13.15 14.92
CA LEU A 24 6.92 13.68 13.56
C LEU A 24 7.15 15.20 13.48
N GLN A 25 7.21 15.92 14.58
CA GLN A 25 7.39 17.38 14.56
C GLN A 25 8.59 17.78 13.71
N GLY A 26 8.38 18.74 12.80
CA GLY A 26 9.44 19.22 11.93
C GLY A 26 9.86 18.25 10.81
N ARG A 27 9.06 17.19 10.55
CA ARG A 27 9.31 16.18 9.51
C ARG A 27 8.22 16.18 8.44
N THR A 28 8.62 15.72 7.25
CA THR A 28 7.70 15.42 6.14
C THR A 28 7.58 13.92 5.95
N ILE A 29 6.36 13.43 5.69
CA ILE A 29 6.08 12.06 5.28
C ILE A 29 5.71 12.05 3.79
N HIS A 30 6.48 11.33 2.99
CA HIS A 30 6.18 11.08 1.58
C HIS A 30 5.63 9.66 1.43
N LEU A 31 4.37 9.53 1.02
CA LEU A 31 3.74 8.25 0.71
C LEU A 31 3.80 8.06 -0.80
N VAL A 32 4.68 7.18 -1.28
CA VAL A 32 4.93 6.97 -2.71
C VAL A 32 4.54 5.55 -3.11
N GLY A 33 3.56 5.42 -4.00
CA GLY A 33 3.16 4.11 -4.52
C GLY A 33 1.77 4.08 -5.12
N PRO A 34 1.13 2.90 -5.18
CA PRO A 34 -0.16 2.73 -5.83
C PRO A 34 -1.30 3.39 -5.04
N ARG A 35 -2.36 3.70 -5.77
CA ARG A 35 -3.57 4.35 -5.23
C ARG A 35 -4.34 3.42 -4.30
N GLU A 36 -4.31 2.12 -4.57
CA GLU A 36 -5.13 1.10 -3.92
C GLU A 36 -4.72 0.92 -2.45
N THR A 37 -3.44 1.09 -2.11
CA THR A 37 -2.93 0.84 -0.76
C THR A 37 -2.50 2.15 -0.07
N LEU A 38 -1.58 2.91 -0.67
CA LEU A 38 -0.99 4.06 0.01
C LEU A 38 -1.88 5.30 0.03
N TYR A 39 -2.74 5.52 -0.96
CA TYR A 39 -3.69 6.63 -0.88
C TYR A 39 -4.78 6.39 0.18
N GLN A 40 -5.12 5.13 0.39
CA GLN A 40 -6.03 4.73 1.46
C GLN A 40 -5.37 4.97 2.81
N LEU A 41 -4.10 4.56 2.97
CA LEU A 41 -3.33 4.84 4.19
C LEU A 41 -3.19 6.35 4.43
N HIS A 42 -2.90 7.11 3.37
CA HIS A 42 -2.86 8.57 3.41
C HIS A 42 -4.15 9.15 3.98
N THR A 43 -5.31 8.72 3.47
CA THR A 43 -6.62 9.19 3.93
C THR A 43 -6.87 8.85 5.40
N TYR A 44 -6.48 7.65 5.82
CA TYR A 44 -6.52 7.25 7.23
C TYR A 44 -5.65 8.15 8.10
N LEU A 45 -4.38 8.35 7.72
CA LEU A 45 -3.44 9.20 8.46
C LEU A 45 -3.93 10.65 8.55
N LEU A 46 -4.54 11.20 7.49
CA LEU A 46 -5.18 12.51 7.56
C LEU A 46 -6.30 12.52 8.59
N LYS A 47 -7.26 11.59 8.51
CA LYS A 47 -8.37 11.53 9.47
C LYS A 47 -7.87 11.39 10.92
N THR A 48 -6.80 10.63 11.15
CA THR A 48 -6.30 10.32 12.49
C THR A 48 -5.38 11.40 13.06
N LEU A 49 -4.48 11.97 12.26
CA LEU A 49 -3.40 12.86 12.72
C LEU A 49 -3.65 14.34 12.43
N HIS A 50 -4.61 14.65 11.56
CA HIS A 50 -5.03 16.03 11.34
C HIS A 50 -5.83 16.53 12.55
N PHE A 51 -5.53 17.75 12.98
CA PHE A 51 -6.25 18.38 14.08
C PHE A 51 -7.48 19.12 13.54
N HIS A 52 -8.67 18.66 13.88
CA HIS A 52 -9.88 19.43 13.67
C HIS A 52 -10.06 20.37 14.87
N ALA A 53 -9.74 21.66 14.68
CA ALA A 53 -10.20 22.66 15.62
C ALA A 53 -11.74 22.61 15.67
N PRO A 54 -12.38 22.76 16.83
CA PRO A 54 -13.84 22.72 16.98
C PRO A 54 -14.58 23.90 16.32
N ARG A 55 -13.98 24.57 15.33
CA ARG A 55 -14.61 25.66 14.59
C ARG A 55 -15.76 25.12 13.73
N PRO A 56 -16.91 25.80 13.70
CA PRO A 56 -18.12 25.37 12.98
C PRO A 56 -18.02 25.50 11.45
N SER A 57 -16.86 25.85 10.89
CA SER A 57 -16.68 25.95 9.44
C SER A 57 -16.28 24.59 8.83
N PRO A 58 -17.09 24.01 7.92
CA PRO A 58 -16.94 22.64 7.45
C PRO A 58 -15.96 22.50 6.28
N THR A 59 -14.89 23.31 6.23
CA THR A 59 -13.81 23.04 5.28
C THR A 59 -13.00 21.85 5.81
N ARG A 60 -13.58 20.65 5.71
CA ARG A 60 -12.83 19.40 5.81
C ARG A 60 -11.66 19.56 4.83
N ILE A 61 -10.44 19.41 5.34
CA ILE A 61 -9.25 19.33 4.49
C ILE A 61 -9.37 18.03 3.71
N SER A 62 -10.06 18.11 2.57
CA SER A 62 -10.25 17.03 1.64
C SER A 62 -9.08 17.09 0.66
N CYS A 63 -8.35 15.99 0.56
CA CYS A 63 -7.36 15.84 -0.49
C CYS A 63 -8.07 15.87 -1.86
N PRO A 64 -7.58 16.65 -2.84
CA PRO A 64 -8.23 16.75 -4.16
C PRO A 64 -8.28 15.39 -4.88
N GLY A 65 -7.32 14.52 -4.58
CA GLY A 65 -7.24 13.18 -5.12
C GLY A 65 -5.80 12.67 -5.19
N PRO A 66 -5.61 11.41 -5.59
CA PRO A 66 -4.30 10.77 -5.65
C PRO A 66 -3.38 11.34 -6.74
N LEU A 67 -3.96 11.92 -7.80
CA LEU A 67 -3.19 12.51 -8.91
C LEU A 67 -2.72 13.94 -8.61
N SER A 68 -3.36 14.61 -7.64
CA SER A 68 -3.06 16.00 -7.27
C SER A 68 -3.20 16.17 -5.76
N CYS A 69 -2.35 15.46 -5.02
CA CYS A 69 -2.28 15.58 -3.56
C CYS A 69 -1.22 16.64 -3.19
N PRO A 70 -1.62 17.78 -2.61
CA PRO A 70 -0.69 18.77 -2.06
C PRO A 70 -0.11 18.27 -0.72
N PHE A 71 0.77 19.06 -0.10
CA PHE A 71 1.13 18.79 1.29
C PHE A 71 -0.03 19.11 2.23
N HIS A 72 -0.24 18.22 3.19
CA HIS A 72 -1.21 18.35 4.25
C HIS A 72 -0.50 18.47 5.59
N ALA A 73 -0.92 19.44 6.41
CA ALA A 73 -0.45 19.55 7.78
C ALA A 73 -0.98 18.39 8.64
N LEU A 74 -0.06 17.73 9.33
CA LEU A 74 -0.30 16.77 10.39
C LEU A 74 0.20 17.36 11.71
N CYS A 75 -0.37 16.88 12.82
CA CYS A 75 0.17 17.13 14.16
C CYS A 75 0.36 18.63 14.48
N HIS A 76 -0.61 19.44 14.05
CA HIS A 76 -0.58 20.88 14.24
C HIS A 76 -0.64 21.22 15.75
N PRO A 77 0.20 22.16 16.25
CA PRO A 77 0.01 22.68 17.60
C PRO A 77 -1.36 23.34 17.71
N PHE A 78 -1.96 23.34 18.90
CA PHE A 78 -3.34 23.77 19.18
C PHE A 78 -3.68 25.23 18.76
N SER A 79 -2.73 25.99 18.24
CA SER A 79 -2.92 27.36 17.79
C SER A 79 -2.27 27.56 16.41
N PRO A 80 -3.05 27.79 15.34
CA PRO A 80 -2.46 28.16 14.06
C PRO A 80 -1.73 29.49 14.21
N PRO A 81 -0.48 29.59 13.71
CA PRO A 81 0.22 30.85 13.75
C PRO A 81 -0.59 31.90 12.97
N PRO A 82 -0.69 33.13 13.51
CA PRO A 82 -1.40 34.22 12.83
C PRO A 82 -0.76 34.47 11.46
N GLY A 83 -1.56 34.45 10.40
CA GLY A 83 -1.09 34.66 9.01
C GLY A 83 -0.92 33.40 8.18
N TYR A 84 -1.34 32.21 8.65
CA TYR A 84 -1.43 31.02 7.81
C TYR A 84 -2.48 31.21 6.71
N GLY A 85 -2.03 31.68 5.55
CA GLY A 85 -2.85 31.87 4.37
C GLY A 85 -3.39 30.52 3.85
N SER A 86 -4.47 30.58 3.09
CA SER A 86 -5.10 29.44 2.40
C SER A 86 -4.23 28.81 1.29
N GLY A 87 -2.93 29.13 1.25
CA GLY A 87 -2.00 28.67 0.24
C GLY A 87 -1.56 27.21 0.42
N PRO A 88 -1.05 26.58 -0.64
CA PRO A 88 -0.50 25.23 -0.55
C PRO A 88 0.74 25.23 0.36
N LEU A 89 0.78 24.29 1.30
CA LEU A 89 1.90 24.10 2.19
C LEU A 89 3.12 23.59 1.43
N SER A 90 4.30 23.98 1.89
CA SER A 90 5.59 23.60 1.36
C SER A 90 6.50 23.02 2.46
N PRO A 91 7.50 22.19 2.13
CA PRO A 91 8.46 21.68 3.11
C PRO A 91 9.24 22.76 3.87
N ALA A 92 9.27 24.00 3.38
CA ALA A 92 9.86 25.14 4.10
C ALA A 92 9.02 25.54 5.32
N ASP A 93 7.69 25.36 5.27
CA ASP A 93 6.75 25.76 6.33
C ASP A 93 6.82 24.86 7.56
N VAL A 94 7.35 23.65 7.41
CA VAL A 94 7.55 22.66 8.49
C VAL A 94 8.42 23.24 9.62
N ALA A 95 9.50 23.96 9.28
CA ALA A 95 10.44 24.46 10.27
C ALA A 95 9.88 25.65 11.06
N SER A 96 9.12 26.53 10.41
CA SER A 96 8.58 27.74 11.03
C SER A 96 7.36 27.47 11.93
N THR A 97 6.64 26.39 11.66
CA THR A 97 5.37 26.10 12.35
C THR A 97 5.42 24.95 13.34
N ASN A 98 6.58 24.26 13.43
CA ASN A 98 6.73 23.01 14.17
C ASN A 98 5.64 21.97 13.81
N THR A 99 5.17 22.00 12.56
CA THR A 99 4.19 21.07 12.04
C THR A 99 4.87 19.92 11.34
N SER A 100 4.13 18.82 11.18
CA SER A 100 4.52 17.74 10.28
C SER A 100 3.77 17.92 8.97
N LEU A 101 4.39 17.59 7.84
CA LEU A 101 3.68 17.56 6.57
C LEU A 101 3.56 16.13 6.06
N MET A 102 2.51 15.86 5.30
CA MET A 102 2.34 14.61 4.58
C MET A 102 1.87 14.87 3.16
N ARG A 103 2.37 14.06 2.22
CA ARG A 103 1.90 14.08 0.84
C ARG A 103 1.86 12.67 0.28
N PHE A 104 0.82 12.38 -0.48
CA PHE A 104 0.76 11.21 -1.35
C PHE A 104 1.30 11.54 -2.74
N VAL A 105 2.09 10.63 -3.30
CA VAL A 105 2.63 10.72 -4.66
C VAL A 105 2.37 9.40 -5.38
N TYR A 106 1.57 9.46 -6.44
CA TYR A 106 1.20 8.28 -7.19
C TYR A 106 2.36 7.73 -8.02
N SER A 107 2.65 6.44 -7.87
CA SER A 107 3.62 5.71 -8.67
C SER A 107 3.29 4.23 -8.69
N SER A 108 2.90 3.70 -9.84
CA SER A 108 2.54 2.27 -9.98
C SER A 108 3.75 1.35 -9.83
N THR A 109 4.95 1.80 -10.23
CA THR A 109 6.13 0.92 -10.33
C THR A 109 7.34 1.38 -9.50
N LEU A 110 7.24 2.54 -8.84
CA LEU A 110 8.35 3.20 -8.16
C LEU A 110 9.53 3.51 -9.08
N HIS A 111 9.26 3.89 -10.34
CA HIS A 111 10.31 4.21 -11.31
C HIS A 111 11.20 5.37 -10.84
N PRO A 112 12.50 5.15 -10.56
CA PRO A 112 13.29 6.11 -9.82
C PRO A 112 14.11 7.03 -10.74
N SER A 113 13.46 7.70 -11.68
CA SER A 113 14.15 8.58 -12.63
C SER A 113 14.24 10.02 -12.12
N PRO A 114 15.45 10.61 -12.07
CA PRO A 114 15.62 12.02 -11.73
C PRO A 114 15.31 12.94 -12.92
N THR A 115 15.29 12.42 -14.14
CA THR A 115 15.23 13.22 -15.37
C THR A 115 13.81 13.68 -15.66
N ARG A 116 13.64 15.00 -15.91
CA ARG A 116 12.32 15.56 -16.26
C ARG A 116 11.83 15.08 -17.63
N ASP A 117 12.76 14.82 -18.54
CA ASP A 117 12.50 14.39 -19.91
C ASP A 117 12.36 12.87 -20.07
N ASP A 118 12.32 12.12 -18.97
CA ASP A 118 12.01 10.69 -19.05
C ASP A 118 10.64 10.50 -19.72
N PRO A 119 10.56 9.76 -20.85
CA PRO A 119 9.31 9.57 -21.58
C PRO A 119 8.17 9.03 -20.71
N ARG A 120 8.52 8.27 -19.67
CA ARG A 120 7.57 7.68 -18.72
C ARG A 120 6.77 8.73 -17.93
N PHE A 121 7.28 9.95 -17.79
CA PHE A 121 6.58 11.05 -17.10
C PHE A 121 5.86 11.99 -18.05
N ARG A 122 6.10 11.89 -19.37
CA ARG A 122 5.60 12.83 -20.37
C ARG A 122 4.50 12.25 -21.24
N LEU A 123 4.49 10.93 -21.42
CA LEU A 123 3.58 10.23 -22.31
C LEU A 123 2.85 9.12 -21.53
N PRO A 124 1.62 8.77 -21.92
CA PRO A 124 1.00 7.53 -21.46
C PRO A 124 1.96 6.37 -21.75
N PHE A 125 2.43 5.70 -20.69
CA PHE A 125 3.35 4.58 -20.82
C PHE A 125 2.60 3.28 -20.58
N VAL A 126 2.72 2.35 -21.52
CA VAL A 126 2.16 1.00 -21.42
C VAL A 126 3.31 0.05 -21.12
N ASP A 127 3.22 -0.71 -20.02
CA ASP A 127 4.24 -1.71 -19.73
C ASP A 127 4.20 -2.77 -20.84
N PRO A 128 5.28 -2.95 -21.62
CA PRO A 128 5.28 -3.86 -22.77
C PRO A 128 5.04 -5.32 -22.37
N ARG A 129 5.24 -5.67 -21.09
CA ARG A 129 5.11 -7.04 -20.59
C ARG A 129 3.68 -7.40 -20.20
N THR A 130 2.90 -6.41 -19.78
CA THR A 130 1.50 -6.62 -19.37
C THR A 130 0.52 -5.98 -20.35
N GLY A 131 0.94 -5.05 -21.20
CA GLY A 131 0.02 -4.25 -22.01
C GLY A 131 -0.87 -3.33 -21.18
N VAL A 132 -0.58 -3.19 -19.87
CA VAL A 132 -1.35 -2.32 -18.97
C VAL A 132 -0.64 -0.98 -18.84
N ARG A 133 -1.42 0.10 -18.90
CA ARG A 133 -0.92 1.45 -18.67
C ARG A 133 -0.39 1.56 -17.24
N VAL A 134 0.80 2.14 -17.10
CA VAL A 134 1.38 2.50 -15.81
C VAL A 134 1.59 3.99 -15.75
N ASP A 135 1.40 4.54 -14.57
CA ASP A 135 1.54 5.96 -14.34
C ASP A 135 2.52 6.14 -13.16
N ASP A 136 3.57 6.93 -13.40
CA ASP A 136 4.59 7.21 -12.40
C ASP A 136 4.81 8.72 -12.32
N SER A 137 5.01 9.22 -11.10
CA SER A 137 5.36 10.61 -10.86
C SER A 137 6.87 10.76 -10.66
N ARG A 138 7.43 11.95 -10.90
CA ARG A 138 8.82 12.30 -10.59
C ARG A 138 9.01 12.56 -9.09
N TRP A 139 8.84 11.51 -8.28
CA TRP A 139 8.89 11.59 -6.83
C TRP A 139 10.32 11.63 -6.28
N VAL A 140 11.26 11.01 -6.98
CA VAL A 140 12.65 10.83 -6.51
C VAL A 140 13.37 12.15 -6.28
N VAL A 141 13.18 13.15 -7.15
CA VAL A 141 13.83 14.46 -6.97
C VAL A 141 13.31 15.18 -5.72
N GLN A 142 12.00 15.05 -5.45
CA GLN A 142 11.40 15.61 -4.23
C GLN A 142 11.90 14.87 -3.00
N ALA A 143 11.95 13.53 -3.07
CA ALA A 143 12.48 12.70 -2.00
C ALA A 143 13.97 12.96 -1.75
N ALA A 144 14.81 13.14 -2.77
CA ALA A 144 16.23 13.41 -2.61
C ALA A 144 16.50 14.81 -2.03
N ALA A 145 15.71 15.82 -2.46
CA ALA A 145 15.82 17.20 -1.96
C ALA A 145 15.26 17.40 -0.55
N SER A 146 14.46 16.46 -0.04
CA SER A 146 13.89 16.52 1.30
C SER A 146 14.98 16.37 2.38
N ARG A 147 14.65 16.70 3.63
CA ARG A 147 15.61 16.61 4.76
C ARG A 147 15.95 15.15 5.10
N LYS A 148 17.06 14.95 5.82
CA LYS A 148 17.54 13.63 6.27
C LYS A 148 16.55 12.97 7.26
N ASN A 149 15.87 13.78 8.06
CA ASN A 149 14.93 13.31 9.09
C ASN A 149 13.50 13.06 8.55
N ASP A 150 13.23 13.34 7.28
CA ASP A 150 11.96 13.04 6.63
C ASP A 150 11.77 11.53 6.46
N VAL A 151 10.51 11.12 6.38
CA VAL A 151 10.11 9.71 6.25
C VAL A 151 9.62 9.45 4.84
N LEU A 152 10.12 8.39 4.23
CA LEU A 152 9.65 7.91 2.93
C LEU A 152 8.94 6.57 3.13
N VAL A 153 7.67 6.49 2.78
CA VAL A 153 6.89 5.25 2.77
C VAL A 153 6.67 4.84 1.33
N LEU A 154 7.25 3.71 0.95
CA LEU A 154 7.16 3.13 -0.37
C LEU A 154 6.15 1.99 -0.39
N SER A 155 5.45 1.81 -1.49
CA SER A 155 4.70 0.59 -1.77
C SER A 155 4.64 0.38 -3.26
N ARG A 156 4.56 -0.88 -3.69
CA ARG A 156 4.38 -1.27 -5.09
C ARG A 156 3.33 -2.36 -5.15
N ALA A 157 2.28 -2.13 -5.92
CA ALA A 157 1.22 -3.10 -6.13
C ALA A 157 1.77 -4.36 -6.83
N PRO A 158 1.08 -5.50 -6.69
CA PRO A 158 1.21 -6.63 -7.60
C PRO A 158 1.16 -6.19 -9.06
N LEU A 159 1.82 -6.95 -9.94
CA LEU A 159 1.70 -6.68 -11.36
C LEU A 159 0.25 -6.95 -11.78
N PRO A 160 -0.38 -6.05 -12.55
CA PRO A 160 -1.69 -6.34 -13.09
C PRO A 160 -1.59 -7.54 -14.04
N ALA A 161 -2.69 -8.27 -14.18
CA ALA A 161 -2.74 -9.31 -15.19
C ALA A 161 -2.59 -8.66 -16.58
N PRO A 162 -2.02 -9.36 -17.57
CA PRO A 162 -1.86 -8.77 -18.88
C PRO A 162 -3.20 -8.34 -19.48
N ALA A 163 -3.25 -7.18 -20.14
CA ALA A 163 -4.49 -6.59 -20.67
C ALA A 163 -5.25 -7.55 -21.61
N TRP A 164 -4.52 -8.37 -22.37
CA TRP A 164 -5.10 -9.38 -23.25
C TRP A 164 -5.73 -10.57 -22.52
N SER A 165 -5.40 -10.82 -21.23
CA SER A 165 -6.03 -11.89 -20.46
C SER A 165 -7.46 -11.54 -20.02
N TYR A 166 -7.87 -10.27 -20.12
CA TYR A 166 -9.23 -9.81 -19.82
C TYR A 166 -10.24 -10.06 -20.95
N ASN A 167 -9.81 -10.60 -22.10
CA ASN A 167 -10.71 -10.87 -23.21
C ASN A 167 -11.61 -12.09 -22.90
N THR A 168 -12.82 -11.80 -22.44
CA THR A 168 -13.82 -12.78 -21.93
C THR A 168 -14.35 -13.75 -22.98
N LEU A 169 -14.18 -13.47 -24.28
CA LEU A 169 -14.66 -14.34 -25.37
C LEU A 169 -13.98 -15.73 -25.39
N ARG A 170 -12.91 -15.94 -24.61
CA ARG A 170 -12.20 -17.22 -24.52
C ARG A 170 -11.99 -17.75 -23.10
N GLY A 171 -12.63 -17.13 -22.09
CA GLY A 171 -12.18 -17.24 -20.71
C GLY A 171 -10.77 -16.63 -20.57
N GLY A 172 -10.39 -16.14 -19.40
CA GLY A 172 -9.05 -15.55 -19.21
C GLY A 172 -7.97 -16.58 -19.51
N THR A 173 -7.40 -16.57 -20.72
CA THR A 173 -6.44 -17.59 -21.15
C THR A 173 -5.03 -17.10 -20.86
N TRP A 174 -4.38 -17.71 -19.87
CA TRP A 174 -2.95 -17.54 -19.59
C TRP A 174 -2.09 -18.25 -20.64
N THR A 175 -2.28 -17.92 -21.93
CA THR A 175 -1.67 -18.62 -23.07
C THR A 175 -0.14 -18.64 -23.03
N TRP A 176 0.47 -17.64 -22.38
CA TRP A 176 1.92 -17.55 -22.18
C TRP A 176 2.48 -18.56 -21.15
N LEU A 177 1.61 -19.20 -20.36
CA LEU A 177 1.96 -20.32 -19.47
C LEU A 177 1.90 -21.69 -20.16
N SER A 178 1.66 -21.74 -21.47
CA SER A 178 1.59 -23.01 -22.21
C SER A 178 2.81 -23.91 -21.99
N ALA A 179 4.00 -23.32 -21.79
CA ALA A 179 5.22 -24.05 -21.45
C ALA A 179 5.23 -24.64 -20.02
N LEU A 180 4.48 -24.06 -19.08
CA LEU A 180 4.37 -24.52 -17.69
C LEU A 180 3.21 -25.49 -17.46
N ARG A 181 2.28 -25.60 -18.41
CA ARG A 181 1.19 -26.62 -18.37
C ARG A 181 1.70 -28.06 -18.41
N GLY A 182 2.92 -28.30 -18.87
CA GLY A 182 3.55 -29.62 -18.75
C GLY A 182 3.67 -30.08 -17.29
N LEU A 183 3.86 -29.15 -16.35
CA LEU A 183 3.96 -29.45 -14.91
C LEU A 183 2.61 -29.84 -14.28
N GLU A 184 1.48 -29.44 -14.87
CA GLU A 184 0.15 -29.87 -14.44
C GLU A 184 -0.07 -31.37 -14.68
N GLN A 185 0.52 -31.92 -15.75
CA GLN A 185 0.39 -33.34 -16.08
C GLN A 185 1.21 -34.22 -15.14
N GLU A 186 2.28 -33.69 -14.55
CA GLU A 186 3.17 -34.42 -13.63
C GLU A 186 2.69 -34.40 -12.17
N HIS A 187 1.87 -33.42 -11.78
CA HIS A 187 1.38 -33.25 -10.42
C HIS A 187 -0.16 -33.29 -10.35
N ALA A 188 -0.72 -34.50 -10.37
CA ALA A 188 -2.15 -34.80 -10.43
C ALA A 188 -2.92 -34.64 -9.08
N GLU A 189 -2.73 -33.54 -8.35
CA GLU A 189 -3.45 -33.21 -7.09
C GLU A 189 -4.37 -31.98 -7.26
N PRO A 190 -5.45 -31.85 -6.44
CA PRO A 190 -6.80 -31.53 -6.89
C PRO A 190 -7.17 -30.04 -6.73
N LEU A 191 -6.27 -29.12 -7.12
CA LEU A 191 -6.76 -27.78 -7.44
C LEU A 191 -7.43 -27.89 -8.81
N ALA A 192 -8.64 -27.33 -8.99
CA ALA A 192 -9.20 -27.26 -10.33
C ALA A 192 -8.14 -26.60 -11.22
N HIS A 193 -7.83 -27.23 -12.36
CA HIS A 193 -6.71 -26.86 -13.23
C HIS A 193 -6.56 -25.34 -13.43
N GLN A 194 -7.68 -24.62 -13.48
CA GLN A 194 -7.70 -23.18 -13.63
C GLN A 194 -7.06 -22.41 -12.46
N LEU A 195 -7.34 -22.76 -11.21
CA LEU A 195 -6.79 -22.07 -10.03
C LEU A 195 -5.28 -22.30 -9.91
N PHE A 196 -4.82 -23.51 -10.24
CA PHE A 196 -3.39 -23.80 -10.29
C PHE A 196 -2.66 -22.96 -11.34
N ALA A 197 -3.25 -22.81 -12.53
CA ALA A 197 -2.73 -21.94 -13.58
C ALA A 197 -2.65 -20.47 -13.12
N ASP A 198 -3.64 -19.94 -12.40
CA ASP A 198 -3.63 -18.57 -11.87
C ASP A 198 -2.48 -18.33 -10.88
N VAL A 199 -2.24 -19.30 -9.99
CA VAL A 199 -1.14 -19.24 -9.00
C VAL A 199 0.22 -19.36 -9.68
N LEU A 200 0.37 -20.24 -10.68
CA LEU A 200 1.59 -20.33 -11.48
C LEU A 200 1.84 -19.04 -12.27
N ALA A 201 0.80 -18.42 -12.83
CA ALA A 201 0.88 -17.12 -13.49
C ALA A 201 1.46 -16.07 -12.54
N ALA A 202 0.90 -16.01 -11.33
CA ALA A 202 1.32 -15.09 -10.28
C ALA A 202 2.78 -15.31 -9.90
N LEU A 203 3.19 -16.57 -9.69
CA LEU A 203 4.55 -16.91 -9.33
C LEU A 203 5.54 -16.49 -10.42
N HIS A 204 5.24 -16.83 -11.67
CA HIS A 204 6.10 -16.46 -12.78
C HIS A 204 6.22 -14.94 -12.92
N SER A 205 5.11 -14.19 -12.86
CA SER A 205 5.14 -12.72 -12.91
C SER A 205 5.95 -12.13 -11.76
N THR A 206 5.79 -12.64 -10.53
CA THR A 206 6.56 -12.19 -9.37
C THR A 206 8.06 -12.39 -9.58
N VAL A 207 8.48 -13.59 -10.03
CA VAL A 207 9.90 -13.96 -10.13
C VAL A 207 10.58 -13.36 -11.35
N SER A 208 9.93 -13.36 -12.52
CA SER A 208 10.55 -12.94 -13.78
C SER A 208 10.41 -11.45 -14.09
N ILE A 209 9.38 -10.78 -13.53
CA ILE A 209 9.06 -9.39 -13.87
C ILE A 209 9.17 -8.49 -12.64
N PHE A 210 8.44 -8.80 -11.55
CA PHE A 210 8.33 -7.90 -10.40
C PHE A 210 9.66 -7.77 -9.66
N LEU A 211 10.26 -8.89 -9.24
CA LEU A 211 11.49 -8.89 -8.44
C LEU A 211 12.68 -8.26 -9.18
N PRO A 212 13.00 -8.61 -10.44
CA PRO A 212 14.12 -7.99 -11.16
C PRO A 212 13.90 -6.49 -11.34
N SER A 213 12.67 -6.07 -11.67
CA SER A 213 12.33 -4.65 -11.79
C SER A 213 12.45 -3.92 -10.47
N LEU A 214 12.04 -4.53 -9.35
CA LEU A 214 12.17 -3.93 -8.03
C LEU A 214 13.64 -3.79 -7.64
N LEU A 215 14.43 -4.85 -7.77
CA LEU A 215 15.86 -4.84 -7.45
C LEU A 215 16.59 -3.75 -8.24
N LEU A 216 16.34 -3.66 -9.55
CA LEU A 216 16.90 -2.58 -10.38
C LEU A 216 16.51 -1.18 -9.86
N ASN A 217 15.26 -1.00 -9.42
CA ASN A 217 14.82 0.27 -8.87
C ASN A 217 15.47 0.58 -7.52
N LEU A 218 15.63 -0.43 -6.64
CA LEU A 218 16.30 -0.28 -5.35
C LEU A 218 17.78 0.08 -5.53
N GLU A 219 18.46 -0.54 -6.49
CA GLU A 219 19.84 -0.19 -6.83
C GLU A 219 19.97 1.26 -7.30
N LYS A 220 19.06 1.72 -8.17
CA LYS A 220 19.02 3.13 -8.59
C LYS A 220 18.73 4.10 -7.45
N LEU A 221 17.98 3.70 -6.42
CA LEU A 221 17.72 4.52 -5.23
C LEU A 221 18.92 4.55 -4.27
N ARG A 222 19.77 3.52 -4.31
CA ARG A 222 21.03 3.42 -3.56
C ARG A 222 22.15 4.23 -4.20
N GLU A 223 22.33 4.10 -5.51
CA GLU A 223 23.44 4.70 -6.27
C GLU A 223 23.11 6.10 -6.84
N HIS A 224 21.87 6.55 -6.64
CA HIS A 224 21.20 7.67 -7.29
C HIS A 224 22.11 8.71 -7.99
N ALA A 225 22.44 8.45 -9.26
CA ALA A 225 23.42 9.23 -10.03
C ALA A 225 23.07 10.74 -10.08
N GLY A 226 23.99 11.58 -9.62
CA GLY A 226 23.88 13.04 -9.64
C GLY A 226 23.04 13.66 -8.52
N HIS A 227 22.56 12.86 -7.56
CA HIS A 227 21.76 13.31 -6.43
C HIS A 227 22.16 12.55 -5.16
N ARG A 228 21.66 12.99 -4.00
CA ARG A 228 21.89 12.25 -2.74
C ARG A 228 21.19 10.89 -2.79
N ALA A 229 21.89 9.85 -2.35
CA ALA A 229 21.30 8.52 -2.15
C ALA A 229 20.05 8.63 -1.26
N ILE A 230 18.99 7.91 -1.61
CA ILE A 230 17.77 7.89 -0.79
C ILE A 230 17.89 6.79 0.27
N LEU A 231 18.32 5.60 -0.16
CA LEU A 231 18.52 4.46 0.74
C LEU A 231 19.79 4.68 1.58
N GLY A 232 19.70 4.44 2.88
CA GLY A 232 20.78 4.66 3.85
C GLY A 232 20.83 6.07 4.44
N GLU A 233 20.28 7.07 3.74
CA GLU A 233 20.26 8.46 4.22
C GLU A 233 18.98 8.82 4.96
N LYS A 234 17.88 8.09 4.73
CA LYS A 234 16.55 8.40 5.24
C LYS A 234 15.88 7.19 5.85
N LEU A 235 14.93 7.44 6.73
CA LEU A 235 14.02 6.39 7.18
C LEU A 235 13.09 6.00 6.02
N VAL A 236 13.36 4.84 5.42
CA VAL A 236 12.54 4.28 4.35
C VAL A 236 11.75 3.10 4.89
N LEU A 237 10.42 3.22 4.79
CA LEU A 237 9.46 2.20 5.15
C LEU A 237 8.89 1.60 3.87
N TRP A 238 8.67 0.29 3.84
CA TRP A 238 7.90 -0.36 2.79
C TRP A 238 6.58 -0.86 3.36
N TYR A 239 5.48 -0.38 2.81
CA TYR A 239 4.13 -0.79 3.19
C TYR A 239 3.63 -1.90 2.26
N GLY A 240 3.28 -3.05 2.85
CA GLY A 240 2.78 -4.22 2.14
C GLY A 240 1.53 -3.97 1.32
N SER A 241 1.32 -4.78 0.28
CA SER A 241 0.10 -4.73 -0.53
C SER A 241 -1.01 -5.53 0.11
N TRP A 242 -2.25 -5.11 -0.12
CA TRP A 242 -3.41 -5.75 0.49
C TRP A 242 -3.98 -6.81 -0.41
N PHE A 243 -4.60 -7.83 0.20
CA PHE A 243 -5.48 -8.72 -0.55
C PHE A 243 -6.66 -7.93 -1.11
N GLN A 244 -7.01 -8.25 -2.35
CA GLN A 244 -8.19 -7.72 -3.02
C GLN A 244 -9.36 -8.65 -2.69
N PRO A 245 -10.49 -8.10 -2.20
CA PRO A 245 -11.70 -8.89 -2.04
C PRO A 245 -12.19 -9.38 -3.40
N VAL A 246 -12.64 -10.63 -3.42
CA VAL A 246 -13.13 -11.30 -4.63
C VAL A 246 -14.48 -10.73 -5.08
N SER A 247 -15.29 -10.24 -4.13
CA SER A 247 -16.55 -9.55 -4.40
C SER A 247 -16.67 -8.27 -3.55
N CYS A 248 -17.46 -7.32 -4.03
CA CYS A 248 -17.71 -6.05 -3.35
C CYS A 248 -18.80 -6.12 -2.27
N ALA A 249 -19.29 -7.31 -1.92
CA ALA A 249 -20.28 -7.48 -0.86
C ALA A 249 -19.63 -7.19 0.51
N LEU A 250 -19.87 -5.98 1.03
CA LEU A 250 -19.20 -5.41 2.21
C LEU A 250 -19.23 -6.33 3.44
N ASP A 251 -20.35 -7.02 3.66
CA ASP A 251 -20.55 -7.89 4.82
C ASP A 251 -19.62 -9.12 4.79
N HIS A 252 -19.32 -9.65 3.60
CA HIS A 252 -18.43 -10.79 3.45
C HIS A 252 -16.96 -10.39 3.59
N VAL A 253 -16.56 -9.26 3.01
CA VAL A 253 -15.16 -8.81 3.01
C VAL A 253 -14.67 -8.50 4.43
N SER A 254 -15.44 -7.74 5.20
CA SER A 254 -15.06 -7.37 6.57
C SER A 254 -14.99 -8.59 7.47
N THR A 255 -15.93 -9.53 7.32
CA THR A 255 -15.98 -10.76 8.12
C THR A 255 -14.81 -11.68 7.80
N LEU A 256 -14.47 -11.88 6.52
CA LEU A 256 -13.37 -12.75 6.11
C LEU A 256 -12.00 -12.21 6.56
N LEU A 257 -11.75 -10.92 6.33
CA LEU A 257 -10.48 -10.29 6.70
C LEU A 257 -10.30 -10.18 8.22
N SER A 258 -11.39 -10.10 8.99
CA SER A 258 -11.33 -10.01 10.45
C SER A 258 -11.29 -11.37 11.14
N SER A 259 -11.82 -12.44 10.53
CA SER A 259 -11.95 -13.75 11.15
C SER A 259 -10.75 -14.67 10.96
N GLU A 260 -9.88 -14.42 9.98
CA GLU A 260 -8.74 -15.29 9.69
C GLU A 260 -7.40 -14.58 9.93
N PRO A 261 -6.77 -14.83 11.10
CA PRO A 261 -5.51 -14.19 11.42
C PRO A 261 -4.29 -14.87 10.78
N ASP A 262 -4.43 -16.00 10.12
CA ASP A 262 -3.33 -16.60 9.38
C ASP A 262 -3.37 -16.16 7.90
N PRO A 263 -2.34 -15.44 7.40
CA PRO A 263 -2.28 -15.01 6.00
C PRO A 263 -2.38 -16.16 4.99
N GLN A 264 -1.92 -17.36 5.36
CA GLN A 264 -2.00 -18.52 4.46
C GLN A 264 -3.43 -19.04 4.36
N ARG A 265 -4.12 -19.26 5.49
CA ARG A 265 -5.55 -19.61 5.48
C ARG A 265 -6.40 -18.54 4.80
N LEU A 266 -6.09 -17.26 5.02
CA LEU A 266 -6.79 -16.16 4.36
C LEU A 266 -6.61 -16.23 2.84
N LEU A 267 -5.40 -16.44 2.35
CA LEU A 267 -5.14 -16.65 0.93
C LEU A 267 -5.97 -17.84 0.40
N LEU A 268 -5.91 -19.00 1.04
CA LEU A 268 -6.64 -20.20 0.59
C LEU A 268 -8.15 -19.95 0.47
N ARG A 269 -8.74 -19.22 1.42
CA ARG A 269 -10.16 -18.82 1.34
C ARG A 269 -10.44 -17.87 0.18
N LEU A 270 -9.58 -16.88 -0.05
CA LEU A 270 -9.72 -15.95 -1.17
C LEU A 270 -9.57 -16.66 -2.52
N LEU A 271 -8.66 -17.63 -2.62
CA LEU A 271 -8.49 -18.45 -3.82
C LEU A 271 -9.73 -19.31 -4.09
N ALA A 272 -10.25 -20.00 -3.08
CA ALA A 272 -11.47 -20.80 -3.21
C ALA A 272 -12.69 -19.95 -3.61
N GLN A 273 -12.80 -18.71 -3.08
CA GLN A 273 -13.85 -17.78 -3.47
C GLN A 273 -13.70 -17.29 -4.91
N ALA A 274 -12.46 -16.97 -5.32
CA ALA A 274 -12.18 -16.52 -6.68
C ALA A 274 -12.55 -17.61 -7.70
N GLU A 275 -12.23 -18.87 -7.39
CA GLU A 275 -12.65 -20.03 -8.17
C GLU A 275 -14.17 -20.16 -8.23
N ALA A 276 -14.86 -20.06 -7.08
CA ALA A 276 -16.32 -20.20 -7.02
C ALA A 276 -17.10 -19.17 -7.84
N ILE A 277 -16.50 -18.00 -8.14
CA ILE A 277 -17.13 -16.94 -8.95
C ILE A 277 -16.42 -16.71 -10.30
N ASP A 278 -15.54 -17.62 -10.72
CA ASP A 278 -14.76 -17.53 -11.96
C ASP A 278 -14.02 -16.19 -12.12
N ASN A 279 -13.26 -15.79 -11.09
CA ASN A 279 -12.47 -14.56 -11.07
C ASN A 279 -10.95 -14.85 -10.98
N PRO A 280 -10.33 -15.28 -12.10
CA PRO A 280 -8.92 -15.67 -12.13
C PRO A 280 -7.96 -14.51 -11.83
N TRP A 281 -8.38 -13.26 -12.09
CA TRP A 281 -7.54 -12.08 -11.83
C TRP A 281 -7.39 -11.77 -10.35
N SER A 282 -8.45 -11.97 -9.55
CA SER A 282 -8.36 -11.85 -8.10
C SER A 282 -7.50 -12.96 -7.49
N ALA A 283 -7.58 -14.19 -8.01
CA ALA A 283 -6.70 -15.28 -7.60
C ALA A 283 -5.23 -14.95 -7.90
N TYR A 284 -4.94 -14.53 -9.14
CA TYR A 284 -3.62 -14.07 -9.59
C TYR A 284 -3.06 -12.92 -8.73
N TYR A 285 -3.87 -11.90 -8.47
CA TYR A 285 -3.47 -10.76 -7.64
C TYR A 285 -3.16 -11.18 -6.20
N ASN A 286 -4.07 -11.93 -5.55
CA ASN A 286 -3.91 -12.33 -4.16
C ASN A 286 -2.73 -13.29 -3.95
N ALA A 287 -2.48 -14.18 -4.91
CA ALA A 287 -1.29 -15.03 -4.90
C ALA A 287 0.01 -14.18 -4.91
N GLN A 288 0.09 -13.16 -5.79
CA GLN A 288 1.24 -12.24 -5.80
C GLN A 288 1.39 -11.49 -4.47
N VAL A 289 0.30 -10.98 -3.88
CA VAL A 289 0.34 -10.29 -2.58
C VAL A 289 0.98 -11.16 -1.51
N TYR A 290 0.54 -12.42 -1.40
CA TYR A 290 1.08 -13.36 -0.43
C TYR A 290 2.58 -13.62 -0.66
N MET A 291 2.97 -13.84 -1.91
CA MET A 291 4.38 -14.03 -2.27
C MET A 291 5.23 -12.80 -1.93
N HIS A 292 4.74 -11.60 -2.27
CA HIS A 292 5.43 -10.34 -1.99
C HIS A 292 5.62 -10.14 -0.49
N GLU A 293 4.60 -10.42 0.32
CA GLU A 293 4.69 -10.30 1.79
C GLU A 293 5.77 -11.20 2.39
N ARG A 294 5.93 -12.43 1.89
CA ARG A 294 6.98 -13.36 2.35
C ARG A 294 8.37 -13.00 1.83
N LEU A 295 8.47 -12.58 0.58
CA LEU A 295 9.74 -12.30 -0.09
C LEU A 295 10.32 -10.95 0.33
N LEU A 296 9.51 -9.90 0.30
CA LEU A 296 9.95 -8.53 0.54
C LEU A 296 10.34 -8.29 2.00
N ALA A 297 9.65 -8.92 2.95
CA ALA A 297 10.03 -8.89 4.36
C ALA A 297 11.46 -9.40 4.62
N LYS A 298 11.96 -10.32 3.80
CA LYS A 298 13.33 -10.86 3.88
C LYS A 298 14.33 -10.08 3.02
N LEU A 299 13.87 -9.54 1.89
CA LEU A 299 14.72 -8.89 0.90
C LEU A 299 15.05 -7.44 1.27
N LEU A 300 14.03 -6.66 1.62
CA LEU A 300 14.14 -5.21 1.80
C LEU A 300 15.04 -4.76 2.96
N PRO A 301 15.13 -5.49 4.10
CA PRO A 301 16.08 -5.13 5.15
C PRO A 301 17.53 -5.07 4.68
N LYS A 302 17.90 -5.85 3.65
CA LYS A 302 19.26 -5.80 3.04
C LYS A 302 19.57 -4.47 2.36
N TYR A 303 18.54 -3.69 2.06
CA TYR A 303 18.63 -2.34 1.48
C TYR A 303 18.41 -1.23 2.52
N GLY A 304 18.37 -1.58 3.82
CA GLY A 304 18.07 -0.62 4.89
C GLY A 304 16.62 -0.15 4.92
N ILE A 305 15.70 -0.90 4.30
CA ILE A 305 14.27 -0.58 4.23
C ILE A 305 13.53 -1.41 5.26
N LEU A 306 12.79 -0.76 6.15
CA LEU A 306 11.95 -1.44 7.13
C LEU A 306 10.63 -1.87 6.50
N TYR A 307 10.29 -3.15 6.64
CA TYR A 307 9.07 -3.70 6.08
C TYR A 307 7.92 -3.66 7.08
N ILE A 308 6.81 -3.03 6.71
CA ILE A 308 5.56 -2.99 7.47
C ILE A 308 4.55 -3.89 6.75
N SER A 309 4.35 -5.09 7.29
CA SER A 309 3.36 -6.02 6.76
C SER A 309 1.95 -5.48 6.94
N SER A 310 1.18 -5.59 5.86
CA SER A 310 -0.24 -5.28 5.85
C SER A 310 -1.12 -6.48 6.23
N LEU A 311 -0.58 -7.70 6.16
CA LEU A 311 -1.30 -8.95 6.40
C LEU A 311 -1.27 -9.41 7.87
N SER A 312 -0.67 -8.63 8.77
CA SER A 312 -0.42 -9.10 10.14
C SER A 312 -1.62 -8.88 11.04
N THR A 313 -2.09 -10.00 11.57
CA THR A 313 -3.30 -10.19 12.36
C THR A 313 -2.91 -10.82 13.69
N VAL A 314 -2.71 -9.98 14.70
CA VAL A 314 -2.98 -10.38 16.07
C VAL A 314 -3.99 -9.37 16.59
N ILE A 315 -5.26 -9.71 16.49
CA ILE A 315 -6.37 -8.97 17.07
C ILE A 315 -6.84 -9.79 18.27
N PRO A 316 -6.89 -9.22 19.49
CA PRO A 316 -7.58 -9.84 20.61
C PRO A 316 -9.07 -10.00 20.27
N PRO A 317 -9.67 -11.19 20.45
CA PRO A 317 -11.08 -11.42 20.11
C PRO A 317 -12.00 -10.76 21.15
N GLU A 318 -12.32 -9.46 21.02
CA GLU A 318 -13.17 -8.80 22.03
C GLU A 318 -14.26 -7.82 21.56
N VAL A 319 -14.54 -7.66 20.25
CA VAL A 319 -15.67 -6.77 19.86
C VAL A 319 -16.64 -7.47 18.93
N GLY A 320 -17.64 -8.11 19.53
CA GLY A 320 -18.84 -8.58 18.83
C GLY A 320 -19.68 -7.39 18.38
N GLN A 321 -19.61 -7.07 17.08
CA GLN A 321 -20.57 -6.16 16.43
C GLN A 321 -21.27 -6.91 15.30
N THR A 322 -22.60 -6.90 15.34
CA THR A 322 -23.49 -7.42 14.30
C THR A 322 -23.82 -6.30 13.30
N TYR A 323 -23.66 -6.57 12.01
CA TYR A 323 -23.96 -5.63 10.92
C TYR A 323 -25.34 -5.93 10.30
N LYS A 324 -26.07 -4.88 9.92
CA LYS A 324 -27.35 -4.96 9.19
C LYS A 324 -27.09 -4.99 7.68
N GLN A 325 -27.65 -6.02 7.04
CA GLN A 325 -27.57 -6.37 5.63
C GLN A 325 -28.15 -5.27 4.71
N GLY A 326 -27.45 -4.95 3.63
CA GLY A 326 -27.92 -4.08 2.55
C GLY A 326 -27.92 -4.81 1.20
N ASP A 327 -29.03 -4.72 0.47
CA ASP A 327 -29.26 -5.48 -0.77
C ASP A 327 -28.43 -4.95 -1.96
N CYS A 328 -27.50 -5.77 -2.47
CA CYS A 328 -26.82 -5.59 -3.75
C CYS A 328 -27.04 -6.78 -4.73
N LEU A 329 -27.93 -7.72 -4.39
CA LEU A 329 -28.01 -9.04 -5.05
C LEU A 329 -28.98 -9.14 -6.24
N THR A 330 -29.54 -8.05 -6.77
CA THR A 330 -30.61 -8.12 -7.78
C THR A 330 -30.20 -7.82 -9.23
N ALA A 331 -28.91 -7.67 -9.55
CA ALA A 331 -28.47 -7.47 -10.93
C ALA A 331 -28.18 -8.80 -11.68
N PRO A 332 -28.46 -8.91 -12.99
CA PRO A 332 -28.16 -10.12 -13.77
C PRO A 332 -26.64 -10.34 -13.93
N ALA A 333 -26.22 -11.62 -13.88
CA ALA A 333 -24.83 -12.08 -13.81
C ALA A 333 -23.89 -11.51 -14.90
N THR A 334 -24.40 -11.25 -16.11
CA THR A 334 -23.61 -10.73 -17.23
C THR A 334 -23.29 -9.23 -17.11
N SER A 335 -24.06 -8.47 -16.32
CA SER A 335 -23.82 -7.03 -16.08
C SER A 335 -22.96 -6.78 -14.85
N ILE A 336 -22.86 -7.75 -13.93
CA ILE A 336 -22.08 -7.66 -12.69
C ILE A 336 -20.57 -7.60 -12.98
N LEU A 337 -20.06 -8.37 -13.95
CA LEU A 337 -18.62 -8.48 -14.18
C LEU A 337 -17.98 -7.17 -14.68
N ILE A 338 -18.67 -6.42 -15.55
CA ILE A 338 -18.15 -5.17 -16.14
C ILE A 338 -18.32 -4.00 -15.16
N LEU A 339 -19.44 -3.94 -14.41
CA LEU A 339 -19.67 -2.92 -13.39
C LEU A 339 -18.74 -3.12 -12.18
N CYS A 340 -18.49 -4.35 -11.72
CA CYS A 340 -17.61 -4.60 -10.59
C CYS A 340 -16.12 -4.30 -10.86
N ILE A 341 -15.64 -4.37 -12.10
CA ILE A 341 -14.25 -4.00 -12.43
C ILE A 341 -14.07 -2.47 -12.38
N ALA A 342 -15.05 -1.70 -12.84
CA ALA A 342 -15.03 -0.23 -12.72
C ALA A 342 -15.34 0.25 -11.28
N GLU A 343 -16.15 -0.50 -10.53
CA GLU A 343 -16.53 -0.19 -9.14
C GLU A 343 -15.60 -0.79 -8.07
N GLY A 344 -14.68 -1.68 -8.42
CA GLY A 344 -13.74 -2.31 -7.48
C GLY A 344 -12.95 -1.28 -6.64
N TRP A 345 -12.79 -0.07 -7.18
CA TRP A 345 -12.18 1.05 -6.48
C TRP A 345 -13.01 1.57 -5.29
N SER A 346 -14.34 1.59 -5.43
CA SER A 346 -15.27 1.98 -4.35
C SER A 346 -15.23 0.96 -3.19
N CYS A 347 -14.91 -0.29 -3.49
CA CYS A 347 -14.83 -1.38 -2.52
C CYS A 347 -13.55 -1.28 -1.68
N ILE A 348 -12.42 -0.97 -2.31
CA ILE A 348 -11.14 -0.73 -1.60
C ILE A 348 -11.19 0.56 -0.77
N GLN A 349 -11.86 1.60 -1.25
CA GLN A 349 -11.98 2.87 -0.52
C GLN A 349 -12.67 2.71 0.84
N ARG A 350 -13.57 1.73 0.98
CA ARG A 350 -14.27 1.44 2.25
C ARG A 350 -13.43 0.62 3.23
N VAL A 351 -12.28 0.07 2.84
CA VAL A 351 -11.50 -0.84 3.70
C VAL A 351 -11.08 -0.15 5.00
N PHE A 352 -10.57 1.10 4.99
CA PHE A 352 -10.25 1.84 6.23
C PHE A 352 -11.46 2.28 7.04
N GLU A 353 -12.66 2.22 6.47
CA GLU A 353 -13.91 2.49 7.18
C GLU A 353 -14.42 1.23 7.89
N THR A 354 -13.86 0.06 7.57
CA THR A 354 -14.10 -1.18 8.30
C THR A 354 -13.25 -1.25 9.58
N PRO A 355 -13.66 -2.05 10.58
CA PRO A 355 -12.84 -2.35 11.75
C PRO A 355 -11.45 -2.88 11.37
N HIS A 356 -11.38 -3.78 10.37
CA HIS A 356 -10.12 -4.35 9.90
C HIS A 356 -9.16 -3.30 9.36
N GLY A 357 -9.62 -2.40 8.48
CA GLY A 357 -8.77 -1.33 7.98
C GLY A 357 -8.36 -0.33 9.05
N THR A 358 -9.25 -0.01 10.00
CA THR A 358 -8.88 0.80 11.17
C THR A 358 -7.74 0.16 11.96
N LEU A 359 -7.78 -1.16 12.18
CA LEU A 359 -6.74 -1.90 12.87
C LEU A 359 -5.42 -1.93 12.08
N MET A 360 -5.47 -2.11 10.77
CA MET A 360 -4.29 -1.99 9.90
C MET A 360 -3.65 -0.60 10.00
N GLY A 361 -4.48 0.45 10.01
CA GLY A 361 -4.02 1.83 10.19
C GLY A 361 -3.37 2.05 11.55
N GLN A 362 -3.97 1.53 12.63
CA GLN A 362 -3.39 1.57 13.98
C GLN A 362 -2.07 0.80 14.06
N LYS A 363 -2.00 -0.37 13.42
CA LYS A 363 -0.76 -1.14 13.32
C LYS A 363 0.32 -0.33 12.61
N PHE A 364 0.00 0.28 11.48
CA PHE A 364 0.95 1.15 10.76
C PHE A 364 1.46 2.29 11.65
N LEU A 365 0.58 2.97 12.40
CA LEU A 365 0.99 4.05 13.32
C LEU A 365 1.97 3.55 14.39
N ARG A 366 1.72 2.36 14.94
CA ARG A 366 2.60 1.72 15.93
C ARG A 366 3.96 1.37 15.34
N ASP A 367 3.97 0.75 14.17
CA ASP A 367 5.19 0.34 13.49
C ASP A 367 6.01 1.56 13.04
N LEU A 368 5.34 2.62 12.58
CA LEU A 368 5.97 3.92 12.26
C LEU A 368 6.59 4.55 13.50
N LEU A 369 5.90 4.56 14.65
CA LEU A 369 6.44 5.08 15.91
C LEU A 369 7.68 4.29 16.34
N GLY A 370 7.64 2.96 16.27
CA GLY A 370 8.79 2.10 16.58
C GLY A 370 9.99 2.37 15.65
N ALA A 371 9.72 2.54 14.34
CA ALA A 371 10.74 2.87 13.35
C ALA A 371 11.37 4.26 13.55
N LEU A 372 10.57 5.25 13.94
CA LEU A 372 11.06 6.60 14.25
C LEU A 372 11.96 6.58 15.49
N GLY A 373 11.60 5.80 16.50
CA GLY A 373 12.39 5.63 17.72
C GLY A 373 13.75 4.97 17.46
N SER A 374 13.78 3.88 16.68
CA SER A 374 15.03 3.18 16.37
C SER A 374 15.96 4.00 15.46
N TRP A 375 15.40 4.73 14.49
CA TRP A 375 16.19 5.57 13.58
C TRP A 375 16.84 6.76 14.29
N GLY A 376 16.13 7.41 15.22
CA GLY A 376 16.64 8.58 15.94
C GLY A 376 17.83 8.28 16.86
N LEU A 377 17.92 7.06 17.38
CA LEU A 377 18.99 6.65 18.30
C LEU A 377 20.34 6.39 17.58
N GLY A 378 20.32 6.00 16.31
CA GLY A 378 21.55 5.69 15.55
C GLY A 378 22.38 6.92 15.14
N ASP A 379 21.73 8.06 14.93
CA ASP A 379 22.40 9.31 14.49
C ASP A 379 23.12 10.04 15.65
N VAL A 380 22.88 9.66 16.91
CA VAL A 380 23.54 10.27 18.09
C VAL A 380 24.87 9.58 18.42
N GLN A 381 25.09 8.34 18.01
CA GLN A 381 26.33 7.59 18.29
C GLN A 381 27.41 7.71 17.21
N SER A 382 27.11 8.36 16.08
CA SER A 382 28.03 8.51 14.94
C SER A 382 28.50 9.96 14.70
N ARG A 383 28.22 10.87 15.64
CA ARG A 383 28.79 12.21 15.74
C ARG A 383 29.60 12.30 17.03
#